data_AF-A0A0A1TV60-F1
#
_entry.id   AF-A0A0A1TV60-F1
#
_cell.length_a   1.000
_cell.length_b   1.000
_cell.length_c   1.000
_cell.angle_alpha   90.00
_cell.angle_beta   90.00
_cell.angle_gamma   90.00
#
_symmetry.space_group_name_H-M   'P 1'
#
loop_
_entity.id
_entity.type
_entity.pdbx_description
1 polymer ?
#
loop_
_entity_poly.entity_id
_entity_poly.type
_entity_poly.pdbx_seq_one_letter_code
_entity_poly.pdbx_strand_id
1 'polypeptide(L)'
;MNKLDSFHMMIVSQYLTSIEDFVNLEFFHNNPIPLTTKTIKFFDNLETLNVWNKHEETFGNDLLNEKKPISQATFNFFKINVWFEVDYKMYKTSENDKVCYKNIVYTINDVLTFGEDIPLNVKKLGIGAFKQTERVEFNIPNNVIALDELCFNGIDKLSQITFSKN
;
A
#
# COMPACT_ATOMS: atom_id res chain seq x y z
N MET A 1 -23.56 27.36 0.83
CA MET A 1 -22.84 26.61 1.88
C MET A 1 -22.06 25.51 1.18
N ASN A 2 -20.73 25.56 1.25
CA ASN A 2 -19.89 24.50 0.69
C ASN A 2 -19.94 23.32 1.66
N LYS A 3 -20.32 22.14 1.16
CA LYS A 3 -20.28 20.89 1.93
C LYS A 3 -18.97 20.19 1.64
N LEU A 4 -18.36 19.58 2.65
CA LEU A 4 -17.21 18.70 2.45
C LEU A 4 -17.70 17.43 1.73
N ASP A 5 -17.00 17.03 0.67
CA ASP A 5 -17.24 15.75 0.01
C ASP A 5 -16.53 14.60 0.76
N SER A 6 -16.80 13.35 0.36
CA SER A 6 -16.21 12.17 0.99
C SER A 6 -14.68 12.13 0.93
N PHE A 7 -14.08 12.71 -0.12
CA PHE A 7 -12.63 12.78 -0.26
C PHE A 7 -12.02 13.74 0.77
N HIS A 8 -12.55 14.95 0.89
CA HIS A 8 -12.09 15.91 1.88
C HIS A 8 -12.38 15.43 3.32
N MET A 9 -13.50 14.72 3.53
CA MET A 9 -13.80 14.09 4.82
C MET A 9 -12.76 13.04 5.22
N MET A 10 -12.22 12.26 4.28
CA MET A 10 -11.12 11.33 4.58
C MET A 10 -9.88 12.06 5.10
N ILE A 11 -9.55 13.24 4.57
CA ILE A 11 -8.42 14.04 5.07
C ILE A 11 -8.72 14.60 6.46
N VAL A 12 -9.91 15.17 6.66
CA VAL A 12 -10.34 15.71 7.96
C VAL A 12 -10.37 14.62 9.03
N SER A 13 -10.76 13.41 8.66
CA SER A 13 -10.87 12.26 9.58
C SER A 13 -9.55 11.86 10.24
N GLN A 14 -8.40 12.24 9.66
CA GLN A 14 -7.08 12.00 10.25
C GLN A 14 -6.84 12.80 11.54
N TYR A 15 -7.63 13.85 11.77
CA TYR A 15 -7.55 14.71 12.96
C TYR A 15 -8.60 14.34 14.02
N LEU A 16 -9.49 13.39 13.71
CA LEU A 16 -10.46 12.87 14.68
C LEU A 16 -9.77 11.86 15.59
N THR A 17 -10.16 11.86 16.87
CA THR A 17 -9.40 11.14 17.91
C THR A 17 -10.18 10.00 18.52
N SER A 18 -11.51 10.10 18.54
CA SER A 18 -12.40 9.09 19.08
C SER A 18 -13.18 8.42 17.98
N ILE A 19 -13.53 7.14 18.15
CA ILE A 19 -14.40 6.44 17.19
C ILE A 19 -15.77 7.13 17.04
N GLU A 20 -16.27 7.73 18.12
CA GLU A 20 -17.55 8.44 18.17
C GLU A 20 -17.58 9.62 17.19
N ASP A 21 -16.45 10.32 17.02
CA ASP A 21 -16.31 11.37 16.02
C ASP A 21 -16.57 10.86 14.60
N PHE A 22 -16.11 9.64 14.29
CA PHE A 22 -16.31 9.02 12.98
C PHE A 22 -17.75 8.51 12.79
N VAL A 23 -18.35 7.94 13.84
CA VAL A 23 -19.74 7.44 13.78
C VAL A 23 -20.71 8.58 13.49
N ASN A 24 -20.55 9.72 14.19
CA ASN A 24 -21.41 10.88 14.03
C ASN A 24 -21.36 11.52 12.63
N LEU A 25 -20.39 11.14 11.81
CA LEU A 25 -20.24 11.66 10.47
C LEU A 25 -20.96 10.82 9.41
N GLU A 26 -21.35 9.56 9.64
CA GLU A 26 -22.16 8.70 8.74
C GLU A 26 -21.81 8.66 7.21
N PHE A 27 -20.69 9.22 6.74
CA PHE A 27 -20.36 9.40 5.31
C PHE A 27 -19.30 8.43 4.75
N PHE A 28 -18.96 7.36 5.49
CA PHE A 28 -17.79 6.54 5.17
C PHE A 28 -18.15 5.26 4.41
N HIS A 29 -17.82 5.22 3.12
CA HIS A 29 -17.81 3.99 2.30
C HIS A 29 -16.50 3.19 2.42
N ASN A 30 -15.50 3.78 3.06
CA ASN A 30 -14.24 3.16 3.41
C ASN A 30 -13.84 3.57 4.83
N ASN A 31 -13.08 2.72 5.52
CA ASN A 31 -12.67 3.03 6.89
C ASN A 31 -11.48 3.98 6.88
N PRO A 32 -11.59 5.16 7.52
CA PRO A 32 -10.49 6.12 7.61
C PRO A 32 -9.43 5.71 8.63
N ILE A 33 -9.80 4.82 9.55
CA ILE A 33 -8.95 4.31 10.62
C ILE A 33 -9.01 2.77 10.65
N PRO A 34 -8.03 2.11 11.28
CA PRO A 34 -8.07 0.66 11.49
C PRO A 34 -9.35 0.21 12.20
N LEU A 35 -9.97 -0.87 11.71
CA LEU A 35 -11.16 -1.46 12.31
C LEU A 35 -10.83 -2.77 13.03
N THR A 36 -11.72 -3.14 13.94
CA THR A 36 -11.72 -4.40 14.69
C THR A 36 -13.09 -5.05 14.55
N THR A 37 -13.22 -6.30 14.95
CA THR A 37 -14.51 -7.01 15.02
C THR A 37 -15.55 -6.28 15.89
N LYS A 38 -15.12 -5.46 16.85
CA LYS A 38 -16.04 -4.66 17.70
C LYS A 38 -16.44 -3.33 17.08
N THR A 39 -15.60 -2.75 16.22
CA THR A 39 -15.78 -1.39 15.70
C THR A 39 -16.35 -1.36 14.28
N ILE A 40 -16.23 -2.44 13.52
CA ILE A 40 -16.79 -2.54 12.16
C ILE A 40 -18.31 -2.32 12.12
N LYS A 41 -19.03 -2.72 13.18
CA LYS A 41 -20.49 -2.56 13.31
C LYS A 41 -20.97 -1.11 13.34
N PHE A 42 -20.07 -0.12 13.42
CA PHE A 42 -20.43 1.29 13.36
C PHE A 42 -20.33 1.86 11.94
N PHE A 43 -19.92 1.05 10.96
CA PHE A 43 -19.75 1.43 9.56
C PHE A 43 -20.68 0.61 8.67
N ASP A 44 -21.98 0.92 8.71
CA ASP A 44 -23.03 0.12 8.07
C ASP A 44 -22.94 0.09 6.53
N ASN A 45 -22.33 1.11 5.91
CA ASN A 45 -22.20 1.25 4.45
C ASN A 45 -20.76 1.01 3.94
N LEU A 46 -19.97 0.21 4.67
CA LEU A 46 -18.57 -0.04 4.35
C LEU A 46 -18.42 -0.97 3.13
N GLU A 47 -18.07 -0.39 1.98
CA GLU A 47 -17.86 -1.13 0.73
C GLU A 47 -16.39 -1.50 0.51
N THR A 48 -15.48 -0.62 0.95
CA THR A 48 -14.04 -0.78 0.76
C THR A 48 -13.31 -0.84 2.09
N LEU A 49 -12.54 -1.91 2.32
CA LEU A 49 -11.66 -2.02 3.47
C LEU A 49 -10.30 -1.38 3.17
N ASN A 50 -9.90 -0.38 3.94
CA ASN A 50 -8.53 0.10 4.01
C ASN A 50 -7.78 -0.64 5.13
N VAL A 51 -6.67 -1.28 4.78
CA VAL A 51 -5.76 -1.94 5.73
C VAL A 51 -4.51 -1.09 5.83
N TRP A 52 -4.30 -0.46 6.98
CA TRP A 52 -3.24 0.52 7.20
C TRP A 52 -1.94 -0.12 7.72
N ASN A 53 -2.02 -1.30 8.34
CA ASN A 53 -0.84 -2.08 8.74
C ASN A 53 -1.07 -3.60 8.68
N LYS A 54 0.03 -4.37 8.65
CA LYS A 54 -0.01 -5.84 8.47
C LYS A 54 -0.73 -6.60 9.58
N HIS A 55 -0.78 -6.04 10.79
CA HIS A 55 -1.35 -6.69 11.96
C HIS A 55 -2.85 -6.42 12.16
N GLU A 56 -3.46 -5.64 11.28
CA GLU A 56 -4.88 -5.31 11.38
C GLU A 56 -5.80 -6.49 11.05
N GLU A 57 -7.03 -6.36 11.53
CA GLU A 57 -8.11 -7.27 11.16
C GLU A 57 -8.41 -7.16 9.67
N THR A 58 -8.50 -8.30 9.00
CA THR A 58 -8.87 -8.39 7.58
C THR A 58 -10.23 -9.04 7.39
N PHE A 59 -10.91 -9.38 8.50
CA PHE A 59 -12.27 -9.89 8.53
C PHE A 59 -12.43 -11.16 7.69
N GLY A 60 -11.46 -12.05 7.79
CA GLY A 60 -11.41 -13.31 7.04
C GLY A 60 -10.99 -13.17 5.57
N ASN A 61 -10.54 -11.98 5.14
CA ASN A 61 -9.92 -11.82 3.82
C ASN A 61 -8.43 -12.14 3.92
N ASP A 62 -8.00 -13.21 3.26
CA ASP A 62 -6.59 -13.59 3.20
C ASP A 62 -5.81 -12.57 2.35
N LEU A 63 -4.80 -11.96 2.96
CA LEU A 63 -3.89 -11.02 2.30
C LEU A 63 -2.47 -11.55 2.39
N LEU A 64 -1.66 -11.29 1.37
CA LEU A 64 -0.22 -11.62 1.34
C LEU A 64 0.10 -13.11 1.60
N ASN A 65 -0.82 -14.01 1.27
CA ASN A 65 -0.72 -15.46 1.54
C ASN A 65 -0.52 -15.80 3.03
N GLU A 66 -0.78 -14.85 3.94
CA GLU A 66 -0.83 -15.10 5.37
C GLU A 66 -2.21 -15.65 5.72
N LYS A 67 -2.27 -16.96 6.03
CA LYS A 67 -3.46 -17.53 6.68
C LYS A 67 -3.53 -16.97 8.09
N LYS A 68 -4.32 -15.92 8.28
CA LYS A 68 -4.66 -15.46 9.63
C LYS A 68 -5.56 -16.50 10.30
N PRO A 69 -5.48 -16.66 11.63
CA PRO A 69 -6.40 -17.54 12.35
C PRO A 69 -7.84 -17.17 11.96
N ILE A 70 -8.68 -18.19 11.78
CA ILE A 70 -10.08 -18.06 11.32
C ILE A 70 -10.74 -16.92 12.10
N SER A 71 -10.99 -15.79 11.41
CA SER A 71 -11.76 -14.70 12.00
C SER A 71 -13.14 -15.25 12.37
N GLN A 72 -13.63 -14.91 13.57
CA GLN A 72 -14.99 -15.25 13.99
C GLN A 72 -16.05 -14.50 13.16
N ALA A 73 -15.65 -13.44 12.44
CA ALA A 73 -16.53 -12.67 11.58
C ALA A 73 -15.91 -12.51 10.18
N THR A 74 -16.59 -13.03 9.18
CA THR A 74 -16.23 -12.87 7.76
C THR A 74 -17.03 -11.72 7.16
N PHE A 75 -16.34 -10.77 6.54
CA PHE A 75 -16.99 -9.65 5.85
C PHE A 75 -16.51 -9.61 4.39
N ASN A 76 -17.47 -9.52 3.48
CA ASN A 76 -17.21 -9.40 2.05
C ASN A 76 -17.18 -7.93 1.67
N PHE A 77 -15.99 -7.42 1.37
CA PHE A 77 -15.81 -6.08 0.81
C PHE A 77 -15.82 -6.13 -0.72
N PHE A 78 -16.33 -5.07 -1.34
CA PHE A 78 -16.23 -4.89 -2.80
C PHE A 78 -14.75 -4.74 -3.21
N LYS A 79 -13.98 -4.02 -2.40
CA LYS A 79 -12.57 -3.73 -2.63
C LYS A 79 -11.79 -3.70 -1.33
N ILE A 80 -10.51 -4.05 -1.38
CA ILE A 80 -9.56 -3.94 -0.27
C ILE A 80 -8.38 -3.11 -0.74
N ASN A 81 -8.06 -2.02 -0.04
CA ASN A 81 -6.86 -1.25 -0.25
C ASN A 81 -5.83 -1.59 0.82
N VAL A 82 -4.62 -1.93 0.41
CA VAL A 82 -3.48 -2.17 1.31
C VAL A 82 -2.57 -0.95 1.26
N TRP A 83 -2.49 -0.22 2.37
CA TRP A 83 -1.78 1.05 2.47
C TRP A 83 -0.38 0.95 3.06
N PHE A 84 -0.04 -0.13 3.77
CA PHE A 84 1.34 -0.34 4.22
C PHE A 84 2.25 -0.77 3.08
N GLU A 85 3.57 -0.66 3.30
CA GLU A 85 4.59 -1.08 2.33
C GLU A 85 4.57 -2.60 2.13
N VAL A 86 4.55 -3.03 0.86
CA VAL A 86 4.58 -4.45 0.46
C VAL A 86 5.65 -4.67 -0.58
N ASP A 87 6.49 -5.68 -0.38
CA ASP A 87 7.53 -6.06 -1.34
C ASP A 87 6.92 -6.52 -2.67
N TYR A 88 7.59 -6.22 -3.78
CA TYR A 88 7.08 -6.52 -5.12
C TYR A 88 6.84 -8.02 -5.34
N LYS A 89 7.72 -8.88 -4.83
CA LYS A 89 7.51 -10.34 -4.84
C LYS A 89 6.23 -10.73 -4.13
N MET A 90 5.97 -10.19 -2.95
CA MET A 90 4.76 -10.49 -2.18
C MET A 90 3.51 -10.05 -2.94
N TYR A 91 3.52 -8.82 -3.46
CA TYR A 91 2.48 -8.32 -4.36
C TYR A 91 2.22 -9.29 -5.53
N LYS A 92 3.27 -9.70 -6.24
CA LYS A 92 3.13 -10.60 -7.40
C LYS A 92 2.58 -11.98 -7.04
N THR A 93 2.91 -12.49 -5.86
CA THR A 93 2.38 -13.78 -5.39
C THR A 93 0.97 -13.71 -4.80
N SER A 94 0.44 -12.50 -4.57
CA SER A 94 -0.87 -12.27 -3.92
C SER A 94 -1.75 -11.33 -4.75
N GLU A 95 -1.52 -11.31 -6.07
CA GLU A 95 -2.27 -10.50 -7.02
C GLU A 95 -3.73 -10.99 -7.09
N ASN A 96 -4.67 -10.06 -6.85
CA ASN A 96 -6.09 -10.33 -6.79
C ASN A 96 -6.85 -9.06 -7.20
N ASP A 97 -7.83 -9.20 -8.10
CA ASP A 97 -8.61 -8.06 -8.64
C ASP A 97 -9.33 -7.24 -7.56
N LYS A 98 -9.64 -7.85 -6.41
CA LYS A 98 -10.28 -7.16 -5.28
C LYS A 98 -9.29 -6.37 -4.43
N VAL A 99 -7.99 -6.67 -4.51
CA VAL A 99 -6.97 -6.12 -3.63
C VAL A 99 -6.11 -5.11 -4.39
N CYS A 100 -6.00 -3.90 -3.85
CA CYS A 100 -5.21 -2.82 -4.41
C CYS A 100 -4.09 -2.43 -3.45
N TYR A 101 -2.86 -2.79 -3.80
CA TYR A 101 -1.67 -2.40 -3.07
C TYR A 101 -1.25 -0.98 -3.47
N LYS A 102 -1.18 -0.09 -2.48
CA LYS A 102 -0.91 1.34 -2.71
C LYS A 102 0.57 1.69 -2.67
N ASN A 103 1.36 0.94 -1.89
CA ASN A 103 2.78 1.21 -1.64
C ASN A 103 3.61 -0.05 -1.89
N ILE A 104 3.91 -0.31 -3.17
CA ILE A 104 4.76 -1.44 -3.58
C ILE A 104 6.23 -1.01 -3.56
N VAL A 105 7.06 -1.80 -2.90
CA VAL A 105 8.51 -1.58 -2.75
C VAL A 105 9.28 -2.58 -3.61
N TYR A 106 10.21 -2.08 -4.43
CA TYR A 106 11.13 -2.94 -5.20
C TYR A 106 12.43 -3.12 -4.42
N THR A 107 12.65 -4.32 -3.91
CA THR A 107 13.77 -4.66 -3.02
C THR A 107 14.92 -5.33 -3.79
N ILE A 108 16.06 -5.53 -3.11
CA ILE A 108 17.18 -6.30 -3.67
C ILE A 108 16.77 -7.75 -4.05
N ASN A 109 15.89 -8.37 -3.27
CA ASN A 109 15.38 -9.70 -3.58
C ASN A 109 14.54 -9.69 -4.87
N ASP A 110 13.81 -8.59 -5.11
CA ASP A 110 13.02 -8.42 -6.33
C ASP A 110 13.94 -8.21 -7.53
N VAL A 111 15.00 -7.41 -7.40
CA VAL A 111 16.01 -7.25 -8.46
C VAL A 111 16.65 -8.59 -8.83
N LEU A 112 17.02 -9.40 -7.84
CA LEU A 112 17.58 -10.75 -8.07
C LEU A 112 16.58 -11.73 -8.72
N THR A 113 15.27 -11.51 -8.51
CA THR A 113 14.22 -12.45 -8.98
C THR A 113 13.62 -12.04 -10.32
N PHE A 114 13.38 -10.74 -10.52
CA PHE A 114 12.62 -10.19 -11.65
C PHE A 114 13.47 -9.30 -12.57
N GLY A 115 14.71 -8.99 -12.18
CA GLY A 115 15.64 -8.19 -12.96
C GLY A 115 15.71 -6.72 -12.52
N GLU A 116 16.57 -5.96 -13.21
CA GLU A 116 16.90 -4.58 -12.82
C GLU A 116 15.93 -3.52 -13.37
N ASP A 117 14.96 -3.90 -14.21
CA ASP A 117 13.96 -2.98 -14.75
C ASP A 117 12.90 -2.65 -13.69
N ILE A 118 12.70 -1.36 -13.42
CA ILE A 118 11.77 -0.90 -12.38
C ILE A 118 10.32 -0.99 -12.90
N PRO A 119 9.45 -1.79 -12.27
CA PRO A 119 8.04 -1.90 -12.66
C PRO A 119 7.27 -0.58 -12.46
N LEU A 120 6.33 -0.27 -13.36
CA LEU A 120 5.57 0.99 -13.34
C LEU A 120 4.68 1.18 -12.11
N ASN A 121 4.28 0.11 -11.43
CA ASN A 121 3.42 0.16 -10.24
C ASN A 121 4.20 0.26 -8.92
N VAL A 122 5.53 0.29 -8.97
CA VAL A 122 6.37 0.50 -7.79
C VAL A 122 6.30 1.96 -7.35
N LYS A 123 6.16 2.16 -6.04
CA LYS A 123 6.18 3.49 -5.40
C LYS A 123 7.52 3.83 -4.75
N LYS A 124 8.30 2.81 -4.41
CA LYS A 124 9.53 2.97 -3.65
C LYS A 124 10.60 1.97 -4.07
N LEU A 125 11.84 2.43 -4.17
CA LEU A 125 13.00 1.54 -4.30
C LEU A 125 13.57 1.30 -2.90
N GLY A 126 13.64 0.03 -2.49
CA GLY A 126 14.05 -0.37 -1.15
C GLY A 126 15.56 -0.24 -0.88
N ILE A 127 15.95 -0.43 0.38
CA ILE A 127 17.33 -0.32 0.84
C ILE A 127 18.24 -1.18 -0.03
N GLY A 128 19.24 -0.56 -0.65
CA GLY A 128 20.21 -1.28 -1.47
C GLY A 128 19.62 -2.03 -2.68
N ALA A 129 18.43 -1.67 -3.18
CA ALA A 129 17.74 -2.43 -4.21
C ALA A 129 18.64 -2.79 -5.42
N PHE A 130 19.43 -1.83 -5.91
CA PHE A 130 20.35 -2.00 -7.04
C PHE A 130 21.82 -1.99 -6.62
N LYS A 131 22.11 -2.26 -5.34
CA LYS A 131 23.47 -2.27 -4.82
C LYS A 131 24.35 -3.23 -5.64
N GLN A 132 25.51 -2.74 -6.08
CA GLN A 132 26.52 -3.52 -6.81
C GLN A 132 26.01 -4.20 -8.10
N THR A 133 24.95 -3.65 -8.70
CA THR A 133 24.56 -4.02 -10.07
C THR A 133 25.62 -3.57 -11.08
N GLU A 134 25.56 -4.09 -12.31
CA GLU A 134 26.46 -3.65 -13.40
C GLU A 134 25.81 -2.63 -14.35
N ARG A 135 24.64 -2.09 -13.96
CA ARG A 135 23.84 -1.22 -14.79
C ARG A 135 24.55 0.11 -15.06
N VAL A 136 24.57 0.51 -16.32
CA VAL A 136 25.16 1.79 -16.76
C VAL A 136 24.17 2.94 -16.56
N GLU A 137 22.88 2.69 -16.80
CA GLU A 137 21.84 3.71 -16.73
C GLU A 137 20.55 3.19 -16.09
N PHE A 138 19.92 4.05 -15.29
CA PHE A 138 18.58 3.82 -14.74
C PHE A 138 17.59 4.84 -15.25
N ASN A 139 16.40 4.37 -15.64
CA ASN A 139 15.24 5.22 -15.86
C ASN A 139 14.23 4.94 -14.75
N ILE A 140 14.09 5.89 -13.83
CA ILE A 140 13.18 5.82 -12.69
C ILE A 140 11.79 6.28 -13.17
N PRO A 141 10.77 5.40 -13.10
CA PRO A 141 9.41 5.76 -13.46
C PRO A 141 8.85 6.89 -12.58
N ASN A 142 7.97 7.70 -13.15
CA ASN A 142 7.24 8.79 -12.46
C ASN A 142 6.42 8.34 -11.24
N ASN A 143 6.08 7.05 -11.15
CA ASN A 143 5.34 6.48 -10.04
C ASN A 143 6.19 6.27 -8.79
N VAL A 144 7.52 6.21 -8.92
CA VAL A 144 8.45 6.08 -7.80
C VAL A 144 8.56 7.45 -7.10
N ILE A 145 8.12 7.50 -5.85
CA ILE A 145 8.10 8.72 -5.03
C ILE A 145 9.15 8.70 -3.91
N ALA A 146 9.79 7.55 -3.68
CA ALA A 146 10.77 7.38 -2.62
C ALA A 146 11.92 6.45 -3.04
N LEU A 147 13.12 6.78 -2.56
CA LEU A 147 14.35 6.00 -2.70
C LEU A 147 14.93 5.78 -1.31
N ASP A 148 15.14 4.54 -0.90
CA ASP A 148 15.76 4.22 0.39
C ASP A 148 17.29 4.31 0.36
N GLU A 149 17.89 4.18 1.54
CA GLU A 149 19.33 4.22 1.75
C GLU A 149 20.09 3.23 0.84
N LEU A 150 21.24 3.66 0.32
CA LEU A 150 22.16 2.83 -0.47
C LEU A 150 21.54 2.22 -1.75
N CYS A 151 20.38 2.68 -2.22
CA CYS A 151 19.66 2.09 -3.35
C CYS A 151 20.55 1.83 -4.60
N PHE A 152 21.47 2.74 -4.90
CA PHE A 152 22.42 2.65 -6.03
C PHE A 152 23.90 2.55 -5.57
N ASN A 153 24.16 1.99 -4.39
CA ASN A 153 25.52 1.94 -3.82
C ASN A 153 26.43 0.95 -4.58
N GLY A 154 27.67 1.37 -4.87
CA GLY A 154 28.70 0.49 -5.42
C GLY A 154 28.46 0.04 -6.88
N ILE A 155 27.74 0.84 -7.67
CA ILE A 155 27.54 0.57 -9.11
C ILE A 155 28.66 1.27 -9.90
N ASP A 156 29.75 0.55 -10.16
CA ASP A 156 30.97 1.13 -10.74
C ASP A 156 30.80 1.70 -12.16
N LYS A 157 29.85 1.14 -12.93
CA LYS A 157 29.57 1.52 -14.32
C LYS A 157 28.48 2.60 -14.47
N LEU A 158 27.85 3.02 -13.37
CA LEU A 158 26.72 3.94 -13.40
C LEU A 158 27.15 5.30 -13.95
N SER A 159 26.59 5.68 -15.10
CA SER A 159 26.83 6.97 -15.75
C SER A 159 25.62 7.90 -15.69
N GLN A 160 24.40 7.35 -15.56
CA GLN A 160 23.19 8.16 -15.65
C GLN A 160 22.01 7.59 -14.86
N ILE A 161 21.28 8.48 -14.17
CA ILE A 161 19.94 8.21 -13.62
C ILE A 161 18.99 9.28 -14.17
N THR A 162 17.93 8.85 -14.85
CA THR A 162 16.86 9.73 -15.33
C THR A 162 15.59 9.51 -14.54
N PHE A 163 14.84 10.59 -14.31
CA PHE A 163 13.50 10.54 -13.74
C PHE A 163 12.51 10.84 -14.85
N SER A 164 11.63 9.88 -15.13
CA SER A 164 10.55 10.08 -16.10
C SER A 164 9.64 11.22 -15.64
N LYS A 165 9.39 12.19 -16.54
CA LYS A 165 8.47 13.31 -16.28
C LYS A 165 7.05 12.95 -16.68
N ASN A 166 6.09 13.52 -15.96
CA ASN A 166 4.68 13.59 -16.39
C ASN A 166 4.49 14.67 -17.44
#